data_AF-A0A1F7GIM7-F1
#
_entry.id   AF-A0A1F7GIM7-F1
#
_cell.length_a   1.000
_cell.length_b   1.000
_cell.length_c   1.000
_cell.angle_alpha   90.00
_cell.angle_beta   90.00
_cell.angle_gamma   90.00
#
_symmetry.space_group_name_H-M   'P 1'
#
loop_
_entity.id
_entity.type
_entity.pdbx_description
1 polymer ?
#
loop_
_entity_poly.entity_id
_entity_poly.type
_entity_poly.pdbx_seq_one_letter_code
_entity_poly.pdbx_strand_id
1 'polypeptide(L)'
;MVEKLFFGYCTLISVFLSVTGAFLLLQTGNPLFFIILLPITGYFTYYLLRAIFNKTPIPTNVSTRNTFVVIICSLIILSSFSFYKIQSSAHQKKPISTWQKMLPTKIIPTPIPNYVEIDTEKAGDSWVNLRKNPSTLSKVIGKAMGGKKYTVISTSINWVEIQLDASTSAWINKEFILKEK
;
A
#
# COMPACT_ATOMS: atom_id res chain seq x y z
N MET A 1 -15.91 -34.47 -19.78
CA MET A 1 -16.66 -33.27 -19.32
C MET A 1 -15.90 -32.51 -18.24
N VAL A 2 -15.34 -33.21 -17.24
CA VAL A 2 -14.61 -32.63 -16.09
C VAL A 2 -13.38 -31.79 -16.48
N GLU A 3 -12.59 -32.21 -17.47
CA GLU A 3 -11.36 -31.48 -17.89
C GLU A 3 -11.65 -30.08 -18.49
N LYS A 4 -12.76 -29.96 -19.23
CA LYS A 4 -13.19 -28.67 -19.80
C LYS A 4 -13.68 -27.72 -18.71
N LEU A 5 -14.35 -28.26 -17.69
CA LEU A 5 -14.78 -27.50 -16.52
C LEU A 5 -13.57 -27.01 -15.73
N PHE A 6 -12.57 -27.87 -15.49
CA PHE A 6 -11.34 -27.51 -14.78
C PHE A 6 -10.58 -26.36 -15.47
N PHE A 7 -10.39 -26.45 -16.79
CA PHE A 7 -9.74 -25.38 -17.55
C PHE A 7 -10.52 -24.05 -17.47
N GLY A 8 -11.86 -24.11 -17.54
CA GLY A 8 -12.74 -22.96 -17.34
C GLY A 8 -12.54 -22.31 -15.96
N TYR A 9 -12.51 -23.09 -14.88
CA TYR A 9 -12.25 -22.57 -13.53
C TYR A 9 -10.87 -21.91 -13.41
N CYS A 10 -9.83 -22.52 -13.96
CA CYS A 10 -8.48 -21.92 -13.97
C CYS A 10 -8.46 -20.57 -14.71
N THR A 11 -9.17 -20.46 -15.83
CA THR A 11 -9.24 -19.19 -16.58
C THR A 11 -9.95 -18.11 -15.76
N LEU A 12 -11.07 -18.43 -15.11
CA LEU A 12 -11.85 -17.49 -14.29
C LEU A 12 -11.04 -17.01 -13.08
N ILE A 13 -10.35 -17.93 -12.39
CA ILE A 13 -9.46 -17.61 -11.27
C ILE A 13 -8.29 -16.73 -11.74
N SER A 14 -7.67 -17.04 -12.88
CA SER A 14 -6.54 -16.25 -13.41
C SER A 14 -6.93 -14.81 -13.79
N VAL A 15 -8.16 -14.62 -14.30
CA VAL A 15 -8.71 -13.29 -14.62
C VAL A 15 -9.02 -12.54 -13.34
N PHE A 16 -9.66 -13.19 -12.36
CA PHE A 16 -9.94 -12.58 -11.06
C PHE A 16 -8.66 -12.12 -10.35
N LEU A 17 -7.62 -12.96 -10.35
CA LEU A 17 -6.31 -12.61 -9.78
C LEU A 17 -5.64 -11.45 -10.53
N SER A 18 -5.76 -11.38 -11.85
CA SER A 18 -5.24 -10.27 -12.64
C SER A 18 -5.97 -8.95 -12.35
N VAL A 19 -7.30 -8.97 -12.26
CA VAL A 19 -8.12 -7.79 -11.88
C VAL A 19 -7.80 -7.33 -10.46
N THR A 20 -7.68 -8.28 -9.54
CA THR A 20 -7.27 -7.99 -8.15
C THR A 20 -5.86 -7.40 -8.11
N GLY A 21 -4.93 -7.93 -8.90
CA GLY A 21 -3.58 -7.39 -9.05
C GLY A 21 -3.55 -5.97 -9.62
N ALA A 22 -4.43 -5.66 -10.58
CA ALA A 22 -4.59 -4.31 -11.13
C ALA A 22 -5.16 -3.32 -10.09
N PHE A 23 -6.11 -3.75 -9.27
CA PHE A 23 -6.63 -2.96 -8.16
C PHE A 23 -5.55 -2.67 -7.10
N LEU A 24 -4.73 -3.67 -6.77
CA LEU A 24 -3.58 -3.51 -5.86
C LEU A 24 -2.52 -2.56 -6.44
N LEU A 25 -2.29 -2.57 -7.75
CA LEU A 25 -1.44 -1.59 -8.42
C LEU A 25 -1.96 -0.16 -8.24
N LEU A 26 -3.28 0.06 -8.33
CA LEU A 26 -3.87 1.39 -8.10
C LEU A 26 -3.70 1.87 -6.65
N GLN A 27 -3.76 0.97 -5.67
CA GLN A 27 -3.66 1.31 -4.25
C GLN A 27 -2.23 1.44 -3.73
N THR A 28 -1.32 0.58 -4.21
CA THR A 28 0.06 0.48 -3.68
C THR A 28 1.10 1.12 -4.61
N GLY A 29 0.75 1.38 -5.87
CA GLY A 29 1.68 1.83 -6.90
C GLY A 29 2.71 0.78 -7.31
N ASN A 30 2.61 -0.47 -6.82
CA ASN A 30 3.58 -1.52 -7.07
C ASN A 30 3.06 -2.52 -8.12
N PRO A 31 3.68 -2.62 -9.30
CA PRO A 31 3.21 -3.49 -10.38
C PRO A 31 3.64 -4.95 -10.24
N LEU A 32 4.38 -5.31 -9.19
CA LEU A 32 4.98 -6.65 -9.03
C LEU A 32 3.98 -7.80 -9.24
N PHE A 33 2.86 -7.77 -8.51
CA PHE A 33 1.86 -8.84 -8.58
C PHE A 33 1.18 -8.92 -9.95
N PHE A 34 0.94 -7.77 -10.57
CA PHE A 34 0.34 -7.70 -11.90
C PHE A 34 1.29 -8.26 -12.98
N ILE A 35 2.58 -7.92 -12.92
CA ILE A 35 3.60 -8.39 -13.87
C ILE A 35 3.80 -9.92 -13.78
N ILE A 36 3.82 -10.47 -12.57
CA ILE A 36 3.99 -11.93 -12.36
C ILE A 36 2.79 -12.72 -12.89
N LEU A 37 1.57 -12.18 -12.77
CA LEU A 37 0.34 -12.85 -13.18
C LEU A 37 0.03 -12.71 -14.68
N LEU A 38 0.52 -11.65 -15.32
CA LEU A 38 0.29 -11.36 -16.75
C LEU A 38 0.58 -12.55 -17.71
N PRO A 39 1.73 -13.24 -17.64
CA PRO A 39 2.02 -14.36 -18.55
C PRO A 39 1.10 -15.57 -18.29
N ILE A 40 0.73 -15.81 -17.04
CA ILE A 40 -0.14 -16.93 -16.65
C ILE A 40 -1.56 -16.67 -17.15
N THR A 41 -2.11 -15.48 -16.85
CA THR A 41 -3.45 -15.08 -17.29
C THR A 41 -3.52 -14.98 -18.81
N GLY A 42 -2.49 -14.45 -19.47
CA GLY A 42 -2.37 -14.39 -20.93
C GLY A 42 -2.40 -15.76 -21.59
N TYR A 43 -1.70 -16.75 -21.03
CA TYR A 43 -1.71 -18.12 -21.54
C TYR A 43 -3.11 -18.74 -21.49
N PHE A 44 -3.78 -18.69 -20.33
CA PHE A 44 -5.11 -19.29 -20.16
C PHE A 44 -6.17 -18.61 -21.03
N THR A 45 -6.15 -17.28 -21.09
CA THR A 45 -7.10 -16.50 -21.91
C THR A 45 -6.88 -16.72 -23.41
N TYR A 46 -5.62 -16.79 -23.88
CA TYR A 46 -5.31 -17.10 -25.28
C TYR A 46 -5.88 -18.45 -25.72
N TYR A 47 -5.65 -19.51 -24.92
CA TYR A 47 -6.17 -20.84 -25.24
C TYR A 47 -7.70 -20.92 -25.14
N LEU A 48 -8.31 -20.20 -24.20
CA LEU A 48 -9.77 -20.11 -24.09
C LEU A 48 -10.39 -19.43 -25.32
N LEU A 49 -9.83 -18.29 -25.74
CA LEU A 49 -10.28 -17.57 -26.93
C LEU A 49 -10.11 -18.43 -28.18
N ARG A 50 -8.96 -19.09 -28.34
CA ARG A 50 -8.72 -19.98 -29.48
C ARG A 50 -9.68 -21.17 -29.51
N ALA A 51 -10.03 -21.74 -28.35
CA ALA A 51 -11.00 -22.82 -28.24
C ALA A 51 -12.42 -22.36 -28.66
N ILE A 52 -12.80 -21.13 -28.32
CA ILE A 52 -14.11 -20.55 -28.66
C ILE A 52 -14.18 -20.19 -30.17
N PHE A 53 -13.19 -19.45 -30.67
CA PHE A 53 -13.23 -18.91 -32.04
C PHE A 53 -12.80 -19.91 -33.11
N ASN A 54 -11.76 -20.71 -32.84
CA ASN A 54 -11.18 -21.61 -33.84
C ASN A 54 -11.64 -23.07 -33.67
N LYS A 55 -12.56 -23.33 -32.73
CA LYS A 55 -13.04 -24.68 -32.36
C LYS A 55 -11.92 -25.70 -32.12
N THR A 56 -10.72 -25.24 -31.76
CA THR A 56 -9.59 -26.13 -31.51
C THR A 56 -9.76 -26.84 -30.18
N PRO A 57 -9.45 -28.14 -30.08
CA PRO A 57 -9.53 -28.85 -28.81
C PRO A 57 -8.59 -28.22 -27.78
N ILE A 58 -9.11 -27.99 -26.58
CA ILE A 58 -8.35 -27.51 -25.42
C ILE A 58 -7.26 -28.55 -25.13
N PRO A 59 -5.99 -28.14 -24.87
CA PRO A 59 -4.94 -29.09 -24.54
C PRO A 59 -5.30 -29.82 -23.24
N THR A 60 -5.65 -31.11 -23.35
CA THR A 60 -5.99 -31.98 -22.22
C THR A 60 -4.76 -32.60 -21.57
N ASN A 61 -3.69 -32.77 -22.35
CA ASN A 61 -2.35 -33.08 -21.86
C ASN A 61 -1.53 -31.79 -21.88
N VAL A 62 -1.53 -31.06 -20.77
CA VAL A 62 -0.57 -29.97 -20.56
C VAL A 62 0.79 -30.65 -20.43
N SER A 63 1.43 -30.89 -21.58
CA SER A 63 2.72 -31.58 -21.64
C SER A 63 3.65 -30.96 -20.60
N THR A 64 4.09 -31.80 -19.67
CA THR A 64 4.96 -31.48 -18.53
C THR A 64 6.04 -30.47 -18.93
N ARG A 65 6.58 -30.58 -20.15
CA ARG A 65 7.59 -29.68 -20.70
C ARG A 65 7.18 -28.19 -20.75
N ASN A 66 5.94 -27.84 -21.13
CA ASN A 66 5.52 -26.44 -21.23
C ASN A 66 5.24 -25.82 -19.86
N THR A 67 4.66 -26.58 -18.94
CA THR A 67 4.45 -26.15 -17.55
C THR A 67 5.78 -25.92 -16.85
N PHE A 68 6.77 -26.79 -17.09
CA PHE A 68 8.11 -26.64 -16.54
C PHE A 68 8.80 -25.39 -17.07
N VAL A 69 8.67 -25.05 -18.35
CA VAL A 69 9.24 -23.79 -18.89
C VAL A 69 8.63 -22.56 -18.23
N VAL A 70 7.31 -22.54 -18.00
CA VAL A 70 6.64 -21.41 -17.31
C VAL A 70 7.05 -21.33 -15.84
N ILE A 71 7.17 -22.46 -15.16
CA ILE A 71 7.62 -22.52 -13.76
C ILE A 71 9.09 -22.08 -13.66
N ILE A 72 9.97 -22.54 -14.55
CA ILE A 72 11.38 -22.16 -14.59
C ILE A 72 11.54 -20.66 -14.87
N CYS A 73 10.82 -20.10 -15.85
CA CYS A 73 10.82 -18.65 -16.10
C CYS A 73 10.33 -17.86 -14.88
N SER A 74 9.29 -18.34 -14.19
CA SER A 74 8.78 -17.70 -12.97
C SER A 74 9.81 -17.72 -11.83
N LEU A 75 10.51 -18.85 -11.65
CA LEU A 75 11.56 -18.99 -10.63
C LEU A 75 12.83 -18.16 -10.95
N ILE A 76 13.19 -18.02 -12.23
CA ILE A 76 14.28 -17.14 -12.68
C ILE A 76 13.94 -15.66 -12.40
N ILE A 77 12.67 -15.27 -12.58
CA ILE A 77 12.19 -13.92 -12.27
C ILE A 77 12.16 -13.68 -10.75
N LEU A 78 11.73 -14.67 -9.96
CA LEU A 78 11.72 -14.62 -8.49
C LEU A 78 13.13 -14.51 -7.88
N SER A 79 14.09 -15.28 -8.39
CA SER A 79 15.49 -15.24 -7.92
C SER A 79 16.20 -13.93 -8.28
N SER A 80 15.83 -13.30 -9.40
CA SER A 80 16.32 -11.98 -9.79
C SER A 80 15.76 -10.85 -8.89
N PHE A 81 14.68 -11.11 -8.15
CA PHE A 81 14.02 -10.12 -7.28
C PHE A 81 14.55 -10.06 -5.84
N SER A 82 15.41 -11.00 -5.41
CA SER A 82 15.99 -11.02 -4.05
C SER A 82 16.97 -9.88 -3.75
N PHE A 83 17.32 -9.03 -4.72
CA PHE A 83 18.22 -7.90 -4.52
C PHE A 83 17.55 -6.51 -4.53
N TYR A 84 16.22 -6.41 -4.66
CA TYR A 84 15.54 -5.12 -4.54
C TYR A 84 15.25 -4.78 -3.07
N LYS A 85 16.32 -4.45 -2.33
CA LYS A 85 16.23 -3.81 -1.02
C LYS A 85 15.81 -2.35 -1.21
N ILE A 86 14.55 -2.10 -1.57
CA ILE A 86 14.05 -0.73 -1.84
C ILE A 86 12.84 -0.43 -0.97
N GLN A 87 13.15 0.15 0.20
CA GLN A 87 12.56 1.38 0.70
C GLN A 87 11.36 1.91 -0.13
N SER A 88 10.14 1.53 0.25
CA SER A 88 8.91 2.22 -0.17
C SER A 88 7.99 2.34 1.05
N SER A 89 7.20 3.37 1.27
CA SER A 89 6.89 4.52 0.44
C SER A 89 6.56 5.69 1.37
N ALA A 90 7.07 6.87 1.06
CA ALA A 90 6.43 8.10 1.45
C ALA A 90 5.01 8.09 0.87
N HIS A 91 3.99 8.39 1.67
CA HIS A 91 2.72 8.81 1.11
C HIS A 91 2.99 9.95 0.13
N GLN A 92 2.63 9.75 -1.13
CA GLN A 92 2.55 10.79 -2.13
C GLN A 92 1.62 11.89 -1.57
N LYS A 93 2.19 13.00 -1.10
CA LYS A 93 1.44 14.24 -1.05
C LYS A 93 1.13 14.57 -2.51
N LYS A 94 -0.14 14.42 -2.90
CA LYS A 94 -0.66 14.85 -4.20
C LYS A 94 -0.12 16.27 -4.48
N PRO A 95 0.51 16.56 -5.63
CA PRO A 95 1.02 17.90 -5.87
C PRO A 95 -0.15 18.89 -5.78
N ILE A 96 -0.06 19.79 -4.80
CA ILE A 96 -0.91 20.98 -4.74
C ILE A 96 -0.70 21.71 -6.06
N SER A 97 -1.80 21.98 -6.78
CA SER A 97 -1.75 22.66 -8.06
C SER A 97 -1.12 24.03 -7.87
N THR A 98 -0.21 24.39 -8.76
CA THR A 98 0.64 25.58 -8.68
C THR A 98 -0.17 26.90 -8.63
N TRP A 99 -1.44 26.88 -9.03
CA TRP A 99 -2.37 28.02 -8.93
C TRP A 99 -2.88 28.30 -7.52
N GLN A 100 -2.74 27.36 -6.58
CA GLN A 100 -3.07 27.62 -5.16
C GLN A 100 -1.97 28.42 -4.44
N LYS A 101 -0.80 28.61 -5.05
CA LYS A 101 0.31 29.38 -4.47
C LYS A 101 0.11 30.90 -4.55
N MET A 102 -0.87 31.36 -5.32
CA MET A 102 -1.17 32.79 -5.51
C MET A 102 -2.66 33.11 -5.32
N LEU A 103 -3.31 32.49 -4.33
CA LEU A 103 -4.55 33.09 -3.83
C LEU A 103 -4.18 34.14 -2.78
N PRO A 104 -4.74 35.36 -2.82
CA PRO A 104 -4.65 36.26 -1.68
C PRO A 104 -5.20 35.51 -0.49
N THR A 105 -4.40 35.39 0.57
CA THR A 105 -4.78 34.72 1.81
C THR A 105 -6.06 35.38 2.32
N LYS A 106 -7.22 34.75 2.05
CA LYS A 106 -8.44 35.05 2.79
C LYS A 106 -8.04 34.88 4.24
N ILE A 107 -8.11 35.96 5.02
CA ILE A 107 -7.86 35.92 6.47
C ILE A 107 -9.00 35.09 7.05
N ILE A 108 -8.85 33.77 6.98
CA ILE A 108 -9.66 32.80 7.71
C ILE A 108 -9.23 33.00 9.17
N PRO A 109 -10.15 33.28 10.10
CA PRO A 109 -9.79 33.37 11.51
C PRO A 109 -9.05 32.09 11.87
N THR A 110 -7.84 32.24 12.43
CA THR A 110 -6.97 31.17 12.88
C THR A 110 -7.83 30.07 13.51
N PRO A 111 -7.93 28.85 12.93
CA PRO A 111 -8.61 27.77 13.63
C PRO A 111 -7.90 27.64 14.96
N ILE A 112 -8.63 27.76 16.06
CA ILE A 112 -8.11 27.57 17.40
C ILE A 112 -7.33 26.25 17.34
N PRO A 113 -5.99 26.28 17.43
CA PRO A 113 -5.21 25.07 17.22
C PRO A 113 -5.57 24.10 18.34
N ASN A 114 -6.18 22.98 17.97
CA ASN A 114 -6.38 21.88 18.91
C ASN A 114 -4.98 21.37 19.27
N TYR A 115 -4.67 21.41 20.56
CA TYR A 115 -3.38 20.97 21.08
C TYR A 115 -3.54 19.65 21.81
N VAL A 116 -2.55 18.79 21.65
CA VAL A 116 -2.40 17.59 22.49
C VAL A 116 -1.20 17.76 23.39
N GLU A 117 -1.38 17.46 24.67
CA GLU A 117 -0.31 17.40 25.66
C GLU A 117 0.07 15.93 25.87
N ILE A 118 1.37 15.64 25.99
CA ILE A 118 1.83 14.26 26.18
C ILE A 118 1.76 13.88 27.65
N ASP A 119 1.16 12.72 27.92
CA ASP A 119 1.03 12.14 29.26
C ASP A 119 2.40 11.73 29.81
N THR A 120 2.87 12.50 30.81
CA THR A 120 4.15 12.27 31.48
C THR A 120 4.20 10.96 32.26
N GLU A 121 3.06 10.52 32.81
CA GLU A 121 2.99 9.32 33.64
C GLU A 121 3.10 8.06 32.78
N LYS A 122 2.45 8.08 31.60
CA LYS A 122 2.49 6.95 30.66
C LYS A 122 3.74 6.90 29.78
N ALA A 123 4.50 7.98 29.69
CA ALA A 123 5.67 8.05 28.82
C ALA A 123 6.86 7.19 29.30
N GLY A 124 6.82 6.61 30.51
CA GLY A 124 7.77 5.59 31.00
C GLY A 124 9.21 6.04 31.27
N ASP A 125 9.68 7.10 30.60
CA ASP A 125 11.03 7.70 30.72
C ASP A 125 11.01 9.22 30.36
N SER A 126 9.85 9.87 30.45
CA SER A 126 9.57 11.22 29.93
C SER A 126 9.55 11.36 28.39
N TRP A 127 9.62 10.28 27.62
CA TRP A 127 9.66 10.33 26.16
C TRP A 127 8.72 9.34 25.47
N VAL A 128 7.95 9.81 24.49
CA VAL A 128 7.07 8.98 23.66
C VAL A 128 7.61 8.90 22.23
N ASN A 129 7.56 7.70 21.64
CA ASN A 129 8.04 7.48 20.29
C ASN A 129 7.11 8.14 19.25
N LEU A 130 7.67 9.01 18.43
CA LEU A 130 7.01 9.61 17.28
C LEU A 130 7.23 8.73 16.07
N ARG A 131 6.14 8.37 15.38
CA ARG A 131 6.18 7.42 14.27
C ARG A 131 5.81 8.08 12.95
N LYS A 132 6.35 7.53 11.87
CA LYS A 132 6.07 8.03 10.52
C LYS A 132 4.61 7.83 10.09
N ASN A 133 3.99 6.73 10.53
CA ASN A 133 2.63 6.31 10.18
C ASN A 133 1.86 5.88 11.45
N PRO A 134 0.52 5.86 11.42
CA PRO A 134 -0.34 5.46 12.54
C PRO A 134 -0.34 3.93 12.77
N SER A 135 0.83 3.37 13.09
CA SER A 135 1.00 1.92 13.35
C SER A 135 2.17 1.67 14.31
N THR A 136 2.02 0.67 15.19
CA THR A 136 3.08 0.22 16.10
C THR A 136 4.27 -0.43 15.38
N LEU A 137 4.07 -0.87 14.13
CA LEU A 137 5.12 -1.41 13.26
C LEU A 137 5.83 -0.33 12.44
N SER A 138 5.34 0.91 12.46
CA SER A 138 5.94 2.01 11.69
C SER A 138 7.29 2.44 12.29
N LYS A 139 8.22 2.86 11.42
CA LYS A 139 9.49 3.46 11.83
C LYS A 139 9.27 4.63 12.78
N VAL A 140 10.06 4.65 13.86
CA VAL A 140 10.18 5.78 14.79
C VAL A 140 11.04 6.86 14.11
N ILE A 141 10.50 8.06 13.97
CA ILE A 141 11.15 9.22 13.34
C ILE A 141 11.66 10.23 14.37
N GLY A 142 11.26 10.08 15.63
CA GLY A 142 11.73 10.92 16.71
C GLY A 142 11.13 10.50 18.05
N LYS A 143 11.36 11.34 19.06
CA LYS A 143 10.74 11.21 20.38
C LYS A 143 10.17 12.56 20.78
N ALA A 144 9.04 12.53 21.45
CA ALA A 144 8.41 13.71 22.01
C ALA A 144 8.44 13.63 23.54
N MET A 145 8.79 14.75 24.16
CA MET A 145 8.89 14.83 25.62
C MET A 145 7.51 14.92 26.26
N GLY A 146 7.29 14.22 27.36
CA GLY A 146 6.10 14.35 28.21
C GLY A 146 5.90 15.79 28.67
N GLY A 147 4.64 16.22 28.77
CA GLY A 147 4.26 17.58 29.18
C GLY A 147 4.42 18.66 28.10
N LYS A 148 4.97 18.32 26.93
CA LYS A 148 4.98 19.25 25.78
C LYS A 148 3.65 19.20 25.04
N LYS A 149 3.25 20.38 24.54
CA LYS A 149 2.07 20.57 23.71
C LYS A 149 2.45 20.60 22.24
N TYR A 150 1.67 19.93 21.41
CA TYR A 150 1.84 19.92 19.97
C TYR A 150 0.52 20.23 19.27
N THR A 151 0.60 20.94 18.15
CA THR A 151 -0.56 21.24 17.31
C THR A 151 -1.00 19.98 16.58
N VAL A 152 -2.29 19.66 16.66
CA VAL A 152 -2.90 18.56 15.91
C VAL A 152 -3.20 19.00 14.49
N ILE A 153 -2.75 18.21 13.52
CA ILE A 153 -3.04 18.40 12.09
C ILE A 153 -4.15 17.45 11.64
N SER A 154 -4.14 16.22 12.16
CA SER A 154 -5.06 15.16 11.77
C SER A 154 -5.23 14.15 12.89
N THR A 155 -6.35 13.45 12.91
CA THR A 155 -6.66 12.41 13.88
C THR A 155 -7.12 11.15 13.17
N SER A 156 -6.60 10.01 13.59
CA SER A 156 -7.06 8.67 13.21
C SER A 156 -7.67 7.97 14.42
N ILE A 157 -8.07 6.71 14.27
CA ILE A 157 -8.80 5.95 15.30
C ILE A 157 -8.03 5.97 16.63
N ASN A 158 -6.79 5.46 16.62
CA ASN A 158 -5.93 5.36 17.82
C ASN A 158 -4.68 6.25 17.76
N TRP A 159 -4.62 7.16 16.79
CA TRP A 159 -3.42 7.96 16.52
C TRP A 159 -3.77 9.41 16.28
N VAL A 160 -2.85 10.29 16.61
CA VAL A 160 -2.93 11.72 16.32
C VAL A 160 -1.69 12.11 15.55
N GLU A 161 -1.88 12.86 14.48
CA GLU A 161 -0.81 13.49 13.72
C GLU A 161 -0.55 14.89 14.27
N ILE A 162 0.68 15.10 14.73
CA ILE A 162 1.15 16.34 15.32
C ILE A 162 2.13 17.05 14.39
N GLN A 163 2.12 18.38 14.43
CA GLN A 163 3.12 19.21 13.75
C GLN A 163 4.40 19.30 14.59
N LEU A 164 5.54 19.00 13.97
CA LEU A 164 6.86 19.22 14.56
C LEU A 164 7.47 20.54 14.08
N ASP A 165 7.46 20.75 12.77
CA ASP A 165 7.96 21.95 12.09
C ASP A 165 7.05 22.28 10.91
N ALA A 166 7.22 23.42 10.23
CA ALA A 166 6.37 23.84 9.10
C ALA A 166 6.17 22.78 7.98
N SER A 167 7.14 21.88 7.77
CA SER A 167 7.06 20.82 6.76
C SER A 167 6.95 19.40 7.33
N THR A 168 7.13 19.24 8.65
CA THR A 168 7.36 17.94 9.28
C THR A 168 6.26 17.60 10.27
N SER A 169 5.62 16.44 10.10
CA SER A 169 4.60 15.90 10.99
C SER A 169 4.95 14.49 11.45
N ALA A 170 4.35 14.07 12.56
CA ALA A 170 4.56 12.75 13.12
C ALA A 170 3.30 12.21 13.80
N TRP A 171 3.20 10.89 13.91
CA TRP A 171 2.09 10.19 14.56
C TRP A 171 2.47 9.77 15.98
N ILE A 172 1.57 10.07 16.92
CA ILE A 172 1.62 9.63 18.31
C ILE A 172 0.36 8.82 18.63
N ASN A 173 0.50 7.77 19.44
CA ASN A 173 -0.65 6.97 19.86
C ASN A 173 -1.43 7.74 20.95
N LYS A 174 -2.76 7.76 20.82
CA LYS A 174 -3.69 8.42 21.75
C LYS A 174 -3.59 7.92 23.19
N GLU A 175 -3.06 6.72 23.40
CA GLU A 175 -2.82 6.19 24.74
C GLU A 175 -1.89 7.11 25.55
N PHE A 176 -0.98 7.82 24.89
CA PHE A 176 0.03 8.69 25.51
C PHE A 176 -0.30 10.19 25.47
N ILE A 177 -1.55 10.58 25.14
CA ILE A 177 -1.97 12.00 25.15
C ILE A 177 -2.94 12.28 26.29
N LEU A 178 -2.73 13.39 26.97
CA LEU A 178 -3.67 13.99 27.91
C LEU A 178 -4.65 14.82 27.09
N LYS A 179 -5.91 14.36 27.04
CA LYS A 179 -7.13 14.97 26.44
C LYS A 179 -6.90 16.14 25.47
N GLU A 180 -7.37 15.96 24.22
CA GLU A 180 -7.62 17.05 23.27
C GLU A 180 -8.45 18.15 23.96
N LYS A 181 -7.96 19.40 23.93
CA LYS A 181 -8.62 20.57 24.52
C LYS A 181 -8.98 21.58 23.44
#